data_AF-A0A8C7FQG8-F1
#
_entry.id   AF-A0A8C7FQG8-F1
#
_cell.length_a   1.000
_cell.length_b   1.000
_cell.length_c   1.000
_cell.angle_alpha   90.00
_cell.angle_beta   90.00
_cell.angle_gamma   90.00
#
_symmetry.space_group_name_H-M   'P 1'
#
loop_
_entity.id
_entity.type
_entity.pdbx_description
1 polymer ?
#
loop_
_entity_poly.entity_id
_entity_poly.type
_entity_poly.pdbx_seq_one_letter_code
_entity_poly.pdbx_strand_id
1 'polypeptide(L)'
;LREPGVNYMASELTEKEILAFRESEEAKKRLVESYELMLWFYGIQLVNKDTGEVKRADNWKERFANLERNMHNNLRITRILKSLGELGFEHYQSPLVRFFLEETLVKKNLSSIKRSVFDYFLFAVRDKQKLKELLRYAFQHFEPNDKFVWCPRKIQKQLKKGNGEGAEEGCPRAKARGGEAGGTQKEEKDVTEEVTETAKFTDEAVSKDSEPLGNRNCNDTDNVDMDHAGSPESVK
;
A
#
# COMPACT_ATOMS: atom_id res chain seq x y z
N LEU A 1 -13.70 5.99 8.84
CA LEU A 1 -13.57 4.84 7.93
C LEU A 1 -14.75 3.93 8.16
N ARG A 2 -15.19 3.18 7.15
CA ARG A 2 -16.27 2.19 7.29
C ARG A 2 -15.82 0.87 7.95
N GLU A 3 -14.75 0.94 8.73
CA GLU A 3 -14.13 -0.17 9.43
C GLU A 3 -13.67 0.31 10.81
N PRO A 4 -13.77 -0.55 11.84
CA PRO A 4 -13.38 -0.18 13.19
C PRO A 4 -11.87 0.02 13.27
N GLY A 5 -11.46 0.96 14.13
CA GLY A 5 -10.04 1.18 14.43
C GLY A 5 -9.60 0.50 15.71
N VAL A 6 -8.36 0.76 16.11
CA VAL A 6 -7.85 0.38 17.44
C VAL A 6 -8.52 1.16 18.59
N ASN A 7 -9.19 2.27 18.27
CA ASN A 7 -9.98 3.03 19.22
C ASN A 7 -11.46 2.62 19.11
N TYR A 8 -11.95 1.87 20.08
CA TYR A 8 -13.32 1.37 20.15
C TYR A 8 -14.37 2.47 20.34
N MET A 9 -13.97 3.66 20.81
CA MET A 9 -14.86 4.81 20.97
C MET A 9 -15.04 5.60 19.66
N ALA A 10 -14.25 5.33 18.63
CA ALA A 10 -14.36 6.02 17.37
C ALA A 10 -15.49 5.40 16.53
N SER A 11 -16.54 6.17 16.27
CA SER A 11 -17.63 5.76 15.38
C SER A 11 -17.14 5.53 13.96
N GLU A 12 -17.69 4.50 13.31
CA GLU A 12 -17.48 4.23 11.90
C GLU A 12 -18.17 5.30 11.05
N LEU A 13 -17.58 5.58 9.89
CA LEU A 13 -18.14 6.55 8.97
C LEU A 13 -19.32 5.92 8.23
N THR A 14 -20.47 6.59 8.23
CA THR A 14 -21.65 6.14 7.51
C THR A 14 -21.61 6.58 6.05
N GLU A 15 -22.35 5.90 5.18
CA GLU A 15 -22.46 6.29 3.77
C GLU A 15 -23.07 7.69 3.61
N LYS A 16 -24.02 8.07 4.47
CA LYS A 16 -24.62 9.41 4.48
C LYS A 16 -23.60 10.49 4.82
N GLU A 17 -22.71 10.24 5.78
CA GLU A 17 -21.65 11.18 6.15
C GLU A 17 -20.60 11.31 5.04
N ILE A 18 -20.28 10.21 4.33
CA ILE A 18 -19.39 10.26 3.16
C ILE A 18 -19.98 11.16 2.07
N LEU A 19 -21.27 10.97 1.77
CA LEU A 19 -21.95 11.79 0.76
C LEU A 19 -21.99 13.27 1.17
N ALA A 20 -22.38 13.56 2.41
CA ALA A 20 -22.39 14.92 2.95
C ALA A 20 -21.00 15.57 2.92
N PHE A 21 -19.94 14.80 3.23
CA PHE A 21 -18.57 15.28 3.12
C PHE A 21 -18.20 15.62 1.68
N ARG A 22 -18.54 14.74 0.73
CA ARG A 22 -18.24 14.94 -0.70
C ARG A 22 -18.97 16.13 -1.32
N GLU A 23 -20.06 16.59 -0.72
CA GLU A 23 -20.78 17.81 -1.15
C GLU A 23 -20.22 19.08 -0.51
N SER A 24 -19.42 18.97 0.56
CA SER A 24 -18.88 20.11 1.30
C SER A 24 -17.47 20.51 0.84
N GLU A 25 -17.38 21.61 0.10
CA GLU A 25 -16.08 22.16 -0.34
C GLU A 25 -15.18 22.59 0.82
N GLU A 26 -15.78 23.11 1.90
CA GLU A 26 -15.03 23.48 3.10
C GLU A 26 -14.41 22.25 3.80
N ALA A 27 -15.15 21.14 3.87
CA ALA A 27 -14.63 19.91 4.46
C ALA A 27 -13.50 19.29 3.62
N LYS A 28 -13.66 19.31 2.28
CA LYS A 28 -12.61 18.92 1.33
C LYS A 28 -11.34 19.74 1.51
N LYS A 29 -11.46 21.07 1.57
CA LYS A 29 -10.33 21.98 1.77
C LYS A 29 -9.57 21.65 3.06
N ARG A 30 -10.29 21.49 4.18
CA ARG A 30 -9.68 21.13 5.47
C ARG A 30 -9.00 19.76 5.45
N LEU A 31 -9.56 18.79 4.72
CA LEU A 31 -8.91 17.48 4.54
C LEU A 31 -7.59 17.62 3.79
N VAL A 32 -7.54 18.43 2.72
CA VAL A 32 -6.30 18.68 1.98
C VAL A 32 -5.26 19.37 2.87
N GLU A 33 -5.65 20.38 3.65
CA GLU A 33 -4.75 21.06 4.60
C GLU A 33 -4.20 20.09 5.66
N SER A 34 -5.06 19.23 6.22
CA SER A 34 -4.66 18.18 7.16
C SER A 34 -3.72 17.17 6.51
N TYR A 35 -3.98 16.79 5.25
CA TYR A 35 -3.13 15.89 4.49
C TYR A 35 -1.74 16.49 4.26
N GLU A 36 -1.63 17.76 3.88
CA GLU A 36 -0.34 18.46 3.73
C GLU A 36 0.45 18.48 5.03
N LEU A 37 -0.20 18.78 6.15
CA LEU A 37 0.42 18.76 7.48
C LEU A 37 0.95 17.37 7.82
N MET A 38 0.13 16.33 7.60
CA MET A 38 0.53 14.95 7.87
C MET A 38 1.68 14.49 6.98
N LEU A 39 1.67 14.83 5.69
CA LEU A 39 2.79 14.55 4.79
C LEU A 39 4.07 15.22 5.28
N TRP A 40 4.00 16.51 5.64
CA TRP A 40 5.16 17.25 6.15
C TRP A 40 5.74 16.63 7.42
N PHE A 41 4.88 16.15 8.32
CA PHE A 41 5.28 15.40 9.50
C PHE A 41 6.06 14.12 9.15
N TYR A 42 5.71 13.44 8.05
CA TYR A 42 6.43 12.27 7.55
C TYR A 42 7.64 12.61 6.68
N GLY A 43 7.98 13.88 6.48
CA GLY A 43 9.08 14.29 5.62
C GLY A 43 8.74 14.24 4.13
N ILE A 44 7.46 14.38 3.80
CA ILE A 44 6.90 14.34 2.46
C ILE A 44 6.23 15.70 2.19
N GLN A 45 6.29 16.18 0.96
CA GLN A 45 5.64 17.42 0.55
C GLN A 45 4.69 17.14 -0.62
N LEU A 46 3.46 17.66 -0.53
CA LEU A 46 2.54 17.72 -1.66
C LEU A 46 2.99 18.81 -2.64
N VAL A 47 3.26 18.41 -3.88
CA VAL A 47 3.74 19.30 -4.95
C VAL A 47 2.55 19.85 -5.74
N ASN A 48 1.57 18.99 -6.02
CA ASN A 48 0.44 19.33 -6.85
C ASN A 48 -0.85 18.79 -6.21
N LYS A 49 -1.79 19.71 -5.93
CA LYS A 49 -3.07 19.41 -5.28
C LYS A 49 -4.08 18.76 -6.23
N ASP A 50 -3.92 18.92 -7.54
CA ASP A 50 -4.83 18.35 -8.52
C ASP A 50 -4.42 16.90 -8.88
N THR A 51 -3.11 16.64 -8.98
CA THR A 51 -2.60 15.31 -9.33
C THR A 51 -2.27 14.44 -8.12
N GLY A 52 -2.08 15.04 -6.94
CA GLY A 52 -1.61 14.35 -5.74
C GLY A 52 -0.12 14.06 -5.72
N GLU A 53 0.66 14.64 -6.64
CA GLU A 53 2.10 14.41 -6.73
C GLU A 53 2.81 14.81 -5.44
N VAL A 54 3.70 13.93 -4.94
CA VAL A 54 4.47 14.15 -3.72
C VAL A 54 5.96 14.00 -3.97
N LYS A 55 6.76 14.70 -3.17
CA LYS A 55 8.22 14.59 -3.14
C LYS A 55 8.73 14.58 -1.71
N ARG A 56 10.04 14.39 -1.52
CA ARG A 56 10.69 14.57 -0.20
C ARG A 56 10.59 16.04 0.22
N ALA A 57 10.22 16.26 1.48
CA ALA A 57 10.30 17.57 2.12
C ALA A 57 11.76 17.95 2.42
N ASP A 58 12.04 19.22 2.71
CA ASP A 58 13.41 19.67 3.02
C ASP A 58 13.98 18.99 4.28
N ASN A 59 13.12 18.68 5.25
CA ASN A 59 13.47 18.02 6.50
C ASN A 59 13.40 16.49 6.45
N TRP A 60 13.32 15.88 5.26
CA TRP A 60 13.01 14.45 5.09
C TRP A 60 13.95 13.52 5.86
N LYS A 61 15.25 13.84 5.98
CA LYS A 61 16.24 12.95 6.62
C LYS A 61 15.87 12.65 8.09
N GLU A 62 15.58 13.70 8.86
CA GLU A 62 15.20 13.58 10.26
C GLU A 62 13.83 12.88 10.39
N ARG A 63 12.87 13.27 9.54
CA ARG A 63 11.51 12.71 9.57
C ARG A 63 11.47 11.23 9.19
N PHE A 64 12.29 10.80 8.22
CA PHE A 64 12.41 9.39 7.84
C PHE A 64 13.04 8.57 8.95
N ALA A 65 14.08 9.10 9.61
CA ALA A 65 14.65 8.43 10.79
C ALA A 65 13.63 8.28 11.91
N ASN A 66 12.77 9.27 12.12
CA ASN A 66 11.65 9.17 13.06
C ASN A 66 10.60 8.14 12.60
N LEU A 67 10.29 8.09 11.31
CA LEU A 67 9.32 7.18 10.73
C LEU A 67 9.78 5.71 10.84
N GLU A 68 11.06 5.43 10.55
CA GLU A 68 11.63 4.08 10.67
C GLU A 68 11.59 3.54 12.12
N ARG A 69 11.75 4.42 13.13
CA ARG A 69 11.71 4.04 14.55
C ARG A 69 10.29 3.82 15.08
N ASN A 70 9.29 4.51 14.52
CA ASN A 70 7.94 4.58 15.07
C ASN A 70 6.93 3.85 14.17
N MET A 71 6.93 2.52 14.24
CA MET A 71 6.15 1.65 13.34
C MET A 71 4.63 1.88 13.37
N HIS A 72 4.07 2.41 14.48
CA HIS A 72 2.63 2.71 14.55
C HIS A 72 2.20 3.77 13.52
N ASN A 73 3.13 4.58 13.02
CA ASN A 73 2.87 5.51 11.93
C ASN A 73 2.46 4.80 10.64
N ASN A 74 2.91 3.56 10.42
CA ASN A 74 2.50 2.79 9.26
C ASN A 74 0.98 2.56 9.28
N LEU A 75 0.41 2.21 10.45
CA LEU A 75 -1.04 2.05 10.60
C LEU A 75 -1.78 3.39 10.43
N ARG A 76 -1.19 4.51 10.86
CA ARG A 76 -1.77 5.85 10.63
C ARG A 76 -1.79 6.22 9.15
N ILE A 77 -0.70 5.96 8.42
CA ILE A 77 -0.61 6.17 6.97
C ILE A 77 -1.64 5.29 6.25
N THR A 78 -1.83 4.03 6.65
CA THR A 78 -2.90 3.18 6.12
C THR A 78 -4.27 3.83 6.28
N ARG A 79 -4.57 4.42 7.45
CA ARG A 79 -5.85 5.09 7.69
C ARG A 79 -6.02 6.33 6.82
N ILE A 80 -4.95 7.12 6.63
CA ILE A 80 -4.94 8.28 5.72
C ILE A 80 -5.24 7.80 4.29
N LEU A 81 -4.55 6.78 3.80
CA LEU A 81 -4.79 6.23 2.47
C LEU A 81 -6.23 5.76 2.30
N LYS A 82 -6.77 5.00 3.26
CA LYS A 82 -8.17 4.54 3.21
C LYS A 82 -9.15 5.70 3.23
N SER A 83 -8.92 6.73 4.05
CA SER A 83 -9.82 7.88 4.14
C SER A 83 -9.80 8.71 2.87
N LEU A 84 -8.64 8.88 2.24
CA LEU A 84 -8.54 9.54 0.93
C LEU A 84 -9.41 8.83 -0.11
N GLY A 85 -9.36 7.49 -0.15
CA GLY A 85 -10.19 6.70 -1.04
C GLY A 85 -11.69 6.82 -0.73
N GLU A 86 -12.09 6.70 0.54
CA GLU A 86 -13.50 6.79 0.94
C GLU A 86 -14.10 8.18 0.66
N LEU A 87 -13.32 9.25 0.86
CA LEU A 87 -13.78 10.63 0.77
C LEU A 87 -13.65 11.23 -0.64
N GLY A 88 -13.19 10.47 -1.63
CA GLY A 88 -13.16 10.89 -3.04
C GLY A 88 -11.83 11.50 -3.52
N PHE A 89 -10.75 11.33 -2.76
CA PHE A 89 -9.39 11.77 -3.08
C PHE A 89 -8.52 10.61 -3.57
N GLU A 90 -9.09 9.75 -4.41
CA GLU A 90 -8.44 8.53 -4.92
C GLU A 90 -7.15 8.85 -5.69
N HIS A 91 -7.11 10.00 -6.36
CA HIS A 91 -5.95 10.52 -7.08
C HIS A 91 -4.73 10.76 -6.18
N TYR A 92 -4.89 10.98 -4.87
CA TYR A 92 -3.77 11.12 -3.94
C TYR A 92 -3.16 9.78 -3.51
N GLN A 93 -3.92 8.68 -3.59
CA GLN A 93 -3.47 7.39 -3.08
C GLN A 93 -2.29 6.86 -3.90
N SER A 94 -2.42 6.86 -5.23
CA SER A 94 -1.41 6.25 -6.10
C SER A 94 -0.05 6.94 -6.03
N PRO A 95 0.07 8.27 -6.13
CA PRO A 95 1.35 8.96 -5.99
C PRO A 95 2.01 8.73 -4.63
N LEU A 96 1.24 8.73 -3.53
CA LEU A 96 1.79 8.50 -2.20
C LEU A 96 2.33 7.07 -2.04
N VAL A 97 1.60 6.06 -2.51
CA VAL A 97 2.07 4.67 -2.47
C VAL A 97 3.29 4.48 -3.38
N ARG A 98 3.30 5.12 -4.56
CA ARG A 98 4.43 5.11 -5.49
C ARG A 98 5.70 5.68 -4.85
N PHE A 99 5.56 6.75 -4.07
CA PHE A 99 6.64 7.36 -3.30
C PHE A 99 7.23 6.39 -2.29
N PHE A 100 6.39 5.73 -1.47
CA PHE A 100 6.88 4.73 -0.52
C PHE A 100 7.55 3.54 -1.21
N LEU A 101 7.02 3.06 -2.34
CA LEU A 101 7.69 2.02 -3.13
C LEU A 101 9.07 2.44 -3.60
N GLU A 102 9.25 3.68 -4.04
CA GLU A 102 10.56 4.19 -4.46
C GLU A 102 11.54 4.30 -3.28
N GLU A 103 11.10 4.85 -2.15
CA GLU A 103 11.94 5.01 -0.97
C GLU A 103 12.33 3.68 -0.33
N THR A 104 11.47 2.67 -0.42
CA THR A 104 11.70 1.34 0.15
C THR A 104 12.52 0.43 -0.77
N LEU A 105 12.22 0.42 -2.08
CA LEU A 105 12.83 -0.53 -3.03
C LEU A 105 14.07 0.02 -3.72
N VAL A 106 14.03 1.29 -4.16
CA VAL A 106 15.11 1.88 -4.97
C VAL A 106 16.10 2.61 -4.08
N LYS A 107 15.62 3.54 -3.25
CA LYS A 107 16.47 4.41 -2.45
C LYS A 107 16.91 3.78 -1.12
N LYS A 108 16.17 2.77 -0.66
CA LYS A 108 16.44 1.97 0.55
C LYS A 108 16.56 2.83 1.83
N ASN A 109 15.84 3.95 1.91
CA ASN A 109 15.83 4.83 3.10
C ASN A 109 14.76 4.42 4.12
N LEU A 110 13.72 3.71 3.69
CA LEU A 110 12.54 3.37 4.49
C LEU A 110 12.32 1.85 4.54
N SER A 111 13.33 1.12 5.01
CA SER A 111 13.33 -0.34 4.99
C SER A 111 12.26 -0.97 5.90
N SER A 112 11.99 -0.39 7.07
CA SER A 112 11.06 -0.94 8.06
C SER A 112 9.61 -0.83 7.61
N ILE A 113 9.31 0.14 6.74
CA ILE A 113 7.98 0.35 6.15
C ILE A 113 7.69 -0.67 5.03
N LYS A 114 8.72 -1.29 4.42
CA LYS A 114 8.56 -2.16 3.23
C LYS A 114 7.41 -3.16 3.38
N ARG A 115 7.32 -3.85 4.51
CA ARG A 115 6.23 -4.79 4.79
C ARG A 115 4.86 -4.12 4.76
N SER A 116 4.70 -2.97 5.41
CA SER A 116 3.44 -2.23 5.43
C SER A 116 3.04 -1.69 4.05
N VAL A 117 4.00 -1.36 3.18
CA VAL A 117 3.69 -0.97 1.79
C VAL A 117 2.97 -2.10 1.06
N PHE A 118 3.48 -3.33 1.21
CA PHE A 118 2.94 -4.51 0.54
C PHE A 118 1.68 -5.08 1.18
N ASP A 119 1.61 -5.09 2.50
CA ASP A 119 0.49 -5.70 3.24
C ASP A 119 -0.71 -4.76 3.34
N TYR A 120 -0.50 -3.43 3.30
CA TYR A 120 -1.56 -2.45 3.55
C TYR A 120 -1.65 -1.36 2.49
N PHE A 121 -0.55 -0.67 2.17
CA PHE A 121 -0.65 0.59 1.40
C PHE A 121 -1.10 0.35 -0.04
N LEU A 122 -0.55 -0.67 -0.70
CA LEU A 122 -1.00 -1.07 -2.03
C LEU A 122 -2.50 -1.37 -2.07
N PHE A 123 -3.01 -2.16 -1.13
CA PHE A 123 -4.41 -2.55 -1.11
C PHE A 123 -5.37 -1.46 -0.62
N ALA A 124 -4.86 -0.34 -0.10
CA ALA A 124 -5.68 0.83 0.18
C ALA A 124 -6.07 1.60 -1.10
N VAL A 125 -5.30 1.46 -2.19
CA VAL A 125 -5.57 2.13 -3.47
C VAL A 125 -6.83 1.55 -4.11
N ARG A 126 -7.85 2.40 -4.31
CA ARG A 126 -9.16 1.97 -4.83
C ARG A 126 -9.16 1.78 -6.35
N ASP A 127 -8.40 2.59 -7.07
CA ASP A 127 -8.26 2.48 -8.52
C ASP A 127 -7.46 1.22 -8.88
N LYS A 128 -8.15 0.25 -9.50
CA LYS A 128 -7.58 -1.04 -9.90
C LYS A 128 -6.50 -0.92 -10.97
N GLN A 129 -6.59 0.07 -11.87
CA GLN A 129 -5.55 0.27 -12.89
C GLN A 129 -4.29 0.85 -12.25
N LYS A 130 -4.44 1.84 -11.37
CA LYS A 130 -3.32 2.37 -10.59
C LYS A 130 -2.68 1.34 -9.68
N LEU A 131 -3.47 0.48 -9.04
CA LEU A 131 -2.94 -0.64 -8.27
C LEU A 131 -2.09 -1.59 -9.14
N LYS A 132 -2.55 -1.92 -10.35
CA LYS A 132 -1.77 -2.74 -11.30
C LYS A 132 -0.47 -2.05 -11.69
N GLU A 133 -0.49 -0.75 -11.99
CA GLU A 133 0.72 0.04 -12.29
C GLU A 133 1.73 0.00 -11.12
N LEU A 134 1.25 0.17 -9.89
CA LEU A 134 2.10 0.11 -8.69
C LEU A 134 2.68 -1.28 -8.45
N LEU A 135 1.91 -2.35 -8.65
CA LEU A 135 2.39 -3.72 -8.53
C LEU A 135 3.43 -4.05 -9.61
N ARG A 136 3.26 -3.56 -10.84
CA ARG A 136 4.26 -3.69 -11.91
C ARG A 136 5.56 -2.99 -11.53
N TYR A 137 5.45 -1.75 -11.04
CA TYR A 137 6.60 -1.00 -10.55
C TYR A 137 7.31 -1.74 -9.41
N ALA A 138 6.56 -2.20 -8.42
CA ALA A 138 7.11 -2.94 -7.30
C ALA A 138 7.85 -4.19 -7.77
N PHE A 139 7.27 -4.96 -8.69
CA PHE A 139 7.90 -6.16 -9.25
C PHE A 139 9.20 -5.87 -9.99
N GLN A 140 9.30 -4.75 -10.72
CA GLN A 140 10.53 -4.38 -11.45
C GLN A 140 11.70 -4.02 -10.51
N HIS A 141 11.40 -3.52 -9.31
CA HIS A 141 12.40 -3.02 -8.37
C HIS A 141 12.58 -3.89 -7.12
N PHE A 142 11.86 -5.02 -7.00
CA PHE A 142 11.93 -5.87 -5.82
C PHE A 142 13.04 -6.90 -5.93
N GLU A 143 14.07 -6.77 -5.10
CA GLU A 143 15.14 -7.78 -5.02
C GLU A 143 14.99 -8.67 -3.78
N PRO A 144 15.07 -10.02 -3.92
CA PRO A 144 15.15 -10.78 -5.17
C PRO A 144 13.75 -11.05 -5.78
N ASN A 145 13.66 -11.02 -7.11
CA ASN A 145 12.40 -11.07 -7.87
C ASN A 145 11.57 -12.36 -7.66
N ASP A 146 12.23 -13.47 -7.30
CA ASP A 146 11.64 -14.79 -7.05
C ASP A 146 10.78 -14.85 -5.78
N LYS A 147 11.02 -13.93 -4.84
CA LYS A 147 10.27 -13.83 -3.58
C LYS A 147 9.07 -12.88 -3.65
N PHE A 148 8.79 -12.31 -4.83
CA PHE A 148 7.66 -11.43 -5.00
C PHE A 148 6.34 -12.22 -5.10
N VAL A 149 5.61 -12.31 -3.98
CA VAL A 149 4.35 -13.06 -3.89
C VAL A 149 3.09 -12.25 -4.22
N TRP A 150 3.20 -10.91 -4.28
CA TRP A 150 2.06 -10.01 -4.44
C TRP A 150 1.59 -9.79 -5.89
N CYS A 151 2.30 -10.34 -6.89
CA CYS A 151 1.86 -10.34 -8.29
C CYS A 151 1.61 -11.79 -8.75
N PRO A 152 0.45 -12.12 -9.34
CA PRO A 152 0.18 -13.43 -9.90
C PRO A 152 1.26 -13.88 -10.90
N ARG A 153 1.67 -15.16 -10.84
CA ARG A 153 2.75 -15.72 -11.69
C ARG A 153 2.50 -15.53 -13.20
N LYS A 154 1.24 -15.53 -13.65
CA LYS A 154 0.87 -15.26 -15.06
C LYS A 154 1.27 -13.84 -15.48
N ILE A 155 1.01 -12.85 -14.64
CA ILE A 155 1.36 -11.44 -14.87
C ILE A 155 2.89 -11.26 -14.76
N GLN A 156 3.55 -11.92 -13.80
CA GLN A 156 5.01 -11.91 -13.73
C GLN A 156 5.68 -12.41 -15.03
N LYS A 157 5.15 -13.48 -15.64
CA LYS A 157 5.65 -14.02 -16.91
C LYS A 157 5.45 -13.04 -18.08
N GLN A 158 4.31 -12.37 -18.15
CA GLN A 158 4.03 -11.36 -19.18
C GLN A 158 4.96 -10.15 -19.06
N LEU A 159 5.21 -9.67 -17.83
CA LEU A 159 6.14 -8.56 -17.57
C LEU A 159 7.59 -8.92 -17.91
N LYS A 160 8.01 -10.16 -17.64
CA LYS A 160 9.34 -10.65 -18.05
C LYS A 160 9.47 -10.79 -19.57
N LYS A 161 8.39 -11.18 -20.26
CA LYS A 161 8.39 -11.36 -21.73
C LYS A 161 8.45 -10.03 -22.49
N GLY A 162 7.87 -8.95 -21.94
CA GLY A 162 7.93 -7.61 -22.53
C GLY A 162 9.27 -6.87 -22.35
N ASN A 163 10.18 -7.39 -21.50
CA ASN A 163 11.49 -6.81 -21.23
C ASN A 163 12.63 -7.45 -22.04
N GLY A 164 12.32 -8.31 -23.02
CA GLY A 164 13.28 -9.20 -23.69
C GLY A 164 13.31 -9.14 -25.22
N GLU A 165 12.81 -8.09 -25.86
CA GLU A 165 12.95 -7.89 -27.32
C GLU A 165 13.56 -6.51 -27.59
N GLY A 166 14.88 -6.48 -27.74
CA GLY A 166 15.63 -5.25 -27.98
C GLY A 166 17.14 -5.45 -28.08
N ALA A 167 17.59 -6.37 -28.96
CA ALA A 167 18.92 -6.35 -29.58
C ALA A 167 19.00 -7.45 -30.67
N GLU A 168 18.66 -7.11 -31.90
CA GLU A 168 19.55 -7.26 -33.08
C GLU A 168 18.87 -6.60 -34.29
N GLU A 169 19.54 -5.57 -34.80
CA GLU A 169 19.27 -4.96 -36.10
C GLU A 169 19.82 -5.84 -37.23
N GLY A 170 19.03 -6.05 -38.26
CA GLY A 170 19.48 -6.61 -39.54
C GLY A 170 18.35 -6.72 -40.56
N CYS A 171 18.26 -5.77 -41.48
CA CYS A 171 17.26 -5.70 -42.56
C CYS A 171 18.02 -5.52 -43.91
N PRO A 172 17.44 -5.75 -45.10
CA PRO A 172 16.56 -6.83 -45.58
C PRO A 172 17.11 -7.51 -46.86
N ARG A 173 16.47 -8.59 -47.35
CA ARG A 173 16.50 -8.90 -48.81
C ARG A 173 15.14 -9.34 -49.33
N ALA A 174 14.63 -8.54 -50.26
CA ALA A 174 13.39 -8.72 -50.99
C ALA A 174 13.39 -9.96 -51.90
N LYS A 175 12.22 -10.60 -52.01
CA LYS A 175 11.74 -11.16 -53.29
C LYS A 175 10.21 -11.26 -53.30
N ALA A 176 9.65 -10.79 -54.40
CA ALA A 176 8.24 -10.58 -54.67
C ALA A 176 7.54 -11.80 -55.31
N ARG A 177 6.20 -11.66 -55.42
CA ARG A 177 5.16 -12.45 -56.13
C ARG A 177 4.39 -13.40 -55.20
N GLY A 178 3.06 -13.42 -55.14
CA GLY A 178 1.97 -12.76 -55.87
C GLY A 178 0.72 -13.66 -55.77
N GLY A 179 -0.49 -13.10 -55.76
CA GLY A 179 -1.74 -13.87 -55.93
C GLY A 179 -2.90 -13.47 -55.01
N GLU A 180 -4.03 -13.15 -55.62
CA GLU A 180 -5.25 -12.51 -55.08
C GLU A 180 -6.26 -13.44 -54.35
N ALA A 181 -7.08 -12.76 -53.54
CA ALA A 181 -8.54 -12.90 -53.31
C ALA A 181 -9.17 -14.18 -52.75
N GLY A 182 -9.98 -13.98 -51.71
CA GLY A 182 -11.07 -14.89 -51.31
C GLY A 182 -11.56 -14.63 -49.88
N GLY A 183 -12.60 -13.81 -49.71
CA GLY A 183 -13.29 -13.66 -48.43
C GLY A 183 -14.34 -14.76 -48.19
N THR A 184 -14.68 -15.02 -46.92
CA THR A 184 -16.05 -15.04 -46.36
C THR A 184 -16.04 -15.48 -44.88
N GLN A 185 -16.68 -14.64 -44.06
CA GLN A 185 -17.33 -14.78 -42.75
C GLN A 185 -17.20 -16.09 -41.94
N LYS A 186 -16.99 -15.94 -40.62
CA LYS A 186 -17.68 -16.71 -39.57
C LYS A 186 -17.79 -15.91 -38.26
N GLU A 187 -18.97 -16.01 -37.67
CA GLU A 187 -19.45 -15.37 -36.44
C GLU A 187 -18.83 -15.93 -35.15
N GLU A 188 -19.04 -15.13 -34.09
CA GLU A 188 -19.40 -15.52 -32.72
C GLU A 188 -18.36 -16.08 -31.71
N LYS A 189 -18.50 -15.50 -30.50
CA LYS A 189 -18.38 -16.07 -29.15
C LYS A 189 -17.11 -15.82 -28.31
N ASP A 190 -17.35 -14.97 -27.31
CA ASP A 190 -17.20 -15.23 -25.87
C ASP A 190 -15.79 -15.49 -25.32
N VAL A 191 -15.30 -14.53 -24.51
CA VAL A 191 -14.52 -14.84 -23.30
C VAL A 191 -14.94 -13.84 -22.23
N THR A 192 -16.12 -14.06 -21.68
CA THR A 192 -16.59 -13.44 -20.44
C THR A 192 -16.15 -14.29 -19.24
N GLU A 193 -14.87 -14.64 -19.13
CA GLU A 193 -14.34 -15.43 -18.02
C GLU A 193 -12.92 -14.98 -17.62
N GLU A 194 -12.77 -13.75 -17.11
CA GLU A 194 -11.54 -13.38 -16.38
C GLU A 194 -11.80 -12.34 -15.27
N VAL A 195 -12.95 -12.44 -14.59
CA VAL A 195 -13.33 -11.53 -13.49
C VAL A 195 -13.62 -12.26 -12.17
N THR A 196 -13.72 -13.59 -12.17
CA THR A 196 -14.11 -14.36 -10.98
C THR A 196 -12.96 -14.88 -10.13
N GLU A 197 -11.71 -14.90 -10.63
CA GLU A 197 -10.59 -15.50 -9.87
C GLU A 197 -9.90 -14.54 -8.88
N THR A 198 -10.00 -13.22 -9.08
CA THR A 198 -9.47 -12.22 -8.13
C THR A 198 -10.43 -11.89 -6.98
N ALA A 199 -11.68 -12.35 -7.03
CA ALA A 199 -12.69 -12.13 -5.97
C ALA A 199 -12.79 -13.31 -4.97
N LYS A 200 -12.06 -14.42 -5.19
CA LYS A 200 -12.12 -15.59 -4.31
C LYS A 200 -11.14 -15.58 -3.14
N PHE A 201 -10.26 -14.58 -3.03
CA PHE A 201 -9.31 -14.50 -1.90
C PHE A 201 -9.86 -13.75 -0.67
N THR A 202 -11.11 -13.30 -0.70
CA THR A 202 -11.70 -12.47 0.36
C THR A 202 -12.57 -13.21 1.38
N ASP A 203 -12.87 -14.50 1.21
CA ASP A 203 -13.76 -15.24 2.13
C ASP A 203 -13.08 -16.36 2.95
N GLU A 204 -11.83 -16.71 2.67
CA GLU A 204 -11.16 -17.86 3.33
C GLU A 204 -10.10 -17.48 4.38
N ALA A 205 -10.04 -16.21 4.80
CA ALA A 205 -9.14 -15.76 5.86
C ALA A 205 -9.83 -15.62 7.24
N VAL A 206 -11.14 -15.87 7.32
CA VAL A 206 -11.93 -15.82 8.58
C VAL A 206 -12.58 -17.18 8.80
N SER A 207 -11.79 -18.17 9.20
CA SER A 207 -12.23 -19.36 9.94
C SER A 207 -11.04 -20.29 10.17
N LYS A 208 -10.34 -20.10 11.29
CA LYS A 208 -9.71 -21.18 12.05
C LYS A 208 -9.29 -20.67 13.42
N ASP A 209 -9.90 -21.26 14.44
CA ASP A 209 -9.61 -21.05 15.85
C ASP A 209 -8.12 -21.15 16.15
N SER A 210 -7.62 -20.19 16.93
CA SER A 210 -6.45 -20.42 17.79
C SER A 210 -6.69 -19.68 19.10
N GLU A 211 -6.77 -20.45 20.18
CA GLU A 211 -6.86 -20.03 21.57
C GLU A 211 -5.65 -19.14 22.00
N PRO A 212 -5.78 -18.36 23.09
CA PRO A 212 -4.86 -17.27 23.38
C PRO A 212 -3.56 -17.78 24.00
N LEU A 213 -2.47 -17.71 23.25
CA LEU A 213 -1.13 -17.86 23.81
C LEU A 213 -0.70 -16.54 24.45
N GLY A 214 -0.60 -16.60 25.79
CA GLY A 214 -0.30 -15.49 26.67
C GLY A 214 1.06 -14.83 26.46
N ASN A 215 1.11 -13.62 27.01
CA ASN A 215 2.25 -12.76 27.31
C ASN A 215 3.63 -13.41 27.20
N ARG A 216 4.47 -12.84 26.32
CA ARG A 216 5.90 -12.72 26.59
C ARG A 216 6.26 -11.25 26.65
N ASN A 217 6.33 -10.74 27.87
CA ASN A 217 7.10 -9.55 28.20
C ASN A 217 8.58 -9.87 27.97
N CYS A 218 9.29 -9.00 27.26
CA CYS A 218 10.75 -8.89 27.34
C CYS A 218 11.08 -7.53 27.98
N ASN A 219 11.21 -7.53 29.31
CA ASN A 219 11.91 -6.50 30.05
C ASN A 219 12.85 -7.23 31.01
N ASP A 220 14.09 -7.46 30.58
CA ASP A 220 15.21 -7.68 31.49
C ASP A 220 15.75 -6.31 31.87
N THR A 221 15.57 -5.93 33.13
CA THR A 221 16.50 -5.03 33.82
C THR A 221 16.70 -5.60 35.22
N ASP A 222 17.93 -6.03 35.46
CA ASP A 222 18.48 -6.48 36.73
C ASP A 222 18.14 -5.51 37.86
N ASN A 223 17.69 -6.04 39.00
CA ASN A 223 17.96 -5.41 40.29
C ASN A 223 18.08 -6.46 41.39
N VAL A 224 19.18 -6.30 42.12
CA VAL A 224 19.77 -7.17 43.13
C VAL A 224 18.97 -7.13 44.43
N ASP A 225 18.67 -8.31 44.98
CA ASP A 225 18.12 -8.49 46.32
C ASP A 225 19.07 -7.95 47.39
N MET A 226 18.53 -7.18 48.34
CA MET A 226 19.16 -6.90 49.62
C MET A 226 18.09 -6.91 50.72
N ASP A 227 18.00 -8.04 51.42
CA ASP A 227 17.24 -8.21 52.66
C ASP A 227 17.71 -7.22 53.73
N HIS A 228 16.79 -6.65 54.52
CA HIS A 228 16.68 -6.90 55.97
C HIS A 228 15.68 -5.97 56.69
N ALA A 229 15.10 -6.58 57.74
CA ALA A 229 14.62 -5.99 59.00
C ALA A 229 13.21 -5.39 59.06
N GLY A 230 12.32 -6.18 59.66
CA GLY A 230 11.02 -5.74 60.17
C GLY A 230 11.12 -4.84 61.40
N SER A 231 10.02 -4.17 61.69
CA SER A 231 9.74 -3.51 62.95
C SER A 231 8.29 -3.78 63.38
N PRO A 232 8.00 -3.72 64.70
CA PRO A 232 6.90 -4.44 65.33
C PRO A 232 5.59 -3.65 65.37
N GLU A 233 4.48 -4.38 65.31
CA GLU A 233 3.15 -3.88 65.67
C GLU A 233 3.03 -3.68 67.19
N SER A 234 2.42 -2.57 67.58
CA SER A 234 1.90 -2.32 68.93
C SER A 234 0.40 -2.09 68.81
N VAL A 235 -0.44 -3.01 69.32
CA VAL A 235 -1.78 -2.67 69.87
C VAL A 235 -2.21 -3.73 70.89
N LYS A 236 -2.37 -3.28 72.14
CA LYS A 236 -3.13 -3.80 73.30
C LYS A 236 -2.61 -5.00 74.07
#